data_AF-A0A832JZJ0-F1
#
_entry.id   AF-A0A832JZJ0-F1
#
_cell.length_a   1.000
_cell.length_b   1.000
_cell.length_c   1.000
_cell.angle_alpha   90.00
_cell.angle_beta   90.00
_cell.angle_gamma   90.00
#
_symmetry.space_group_name_H-M   'P 1'
#
loop_
_entity.id
_entity.type
_entity.pdbx_description
1 polymer ?
#
loop_
_entity_poly.entity_id
_entity_poly.type
_entity_poly.pdbx_seq_one_letter_code
_entity_poly.pdbx_strand_id
1 'polypeptide(L)'
;MKLCQRLLILLCLGAARSGVAFVVAPVVPAGLANVEGNTNVSDFLNSSSFRMQMVFDASQFAGLGGGPGISNSVYGIAFRPDGASTFDVLYGFGGASVTLSTTLKGPDNLSPVFADNVGADAVTIYNGAISFGGGYIPDSNPQPFGQTIPATTPFYYDPARGNLLVDIRAGSGQVLFPGALDAQFVGSDGVSRVCANTAGATAGTPDTLGLVTRFNIAVIPEPATWLIGIVGLIVLTAFRRR
;
A
#
# COMPACT_ATOMS: atom_id res chain seq x y z
N MET A 1 0.38 47.36 28.36
CA MET A 1 1.33 46.67 27.45
C MET A 1 1.72 45.25 27.88
N LYS A 2 2.00 44.95 29.17
CA LYS A 2 2.47 43.62 29.62
C LYS A 2 1.42 42.48 29.54
N LEU A 3 0.12 42.80 29.59
CA LEU A 3 -0.97 41.81 29.54
C LEU A 3 -1.23 41.26 28.13
N CYS A 4 -1.14 42.12 27.11
CA CYS A 4 -1.31 41.76 25.70
C CYS A 4 -0.18 40.84 25.19
N GLN A 5 1.03 41.00 25.73
CA GLN A 5 2.20 40.18 25.42
C GLN A 5 2.12 38.78 26.05
N ARG A 6 1.48 38.63 27.22
CA ARG A 6 1.25 37.31 27.87
C ARG A 6 0.12 36.52 27.19
N LEU A 7 -0.90 37.21 26.68
CA LEU A 7 -2.00 36.58 25.92
C LEU A 7 -1.54 36.06 24.54
N LEU A 8 -0.59 36.77 23.90
CA LEU A 8 -0.01 36.36 22.61
C LEU A 8 0.87 35.09 22.71
N ILE A 9 1.63 34.93 23.80
CA ILE A 9 2.45 33.73 24.02
C ILE A 9 1.55 32.50 24.27
N LEU A 10 0.42 32.65 24.97
CA LEU A 10 -0.54 31.56 25.15
C LEU A 10 -1.25 31.14 23.84
N LEU A 11 -1.49 32.08 22.91
CA LEU A 11 -2.04 31.77 21.57
C LEU A 11 -1.02 31.03 20.68
N CYS A 12 0.28 31.32 20.80
CA CYS A 12 1.34 30.58 20.11
C CYS A 12 1.51 29.14 20.62
N LEU A 13 1.23 28.87 21.91
CA LEU A 13 1.28 27.51 22.46
C LEU A 13 0.05 26.64 22.09
N GLY A 14 -1.07 27.25 21.67
CA GLY A 14 -2.28 26.52 21.25
C GLY A 14 -2.35 26.16 19.76
N ALA A 15 -1.58 26.84 18.91
CA ALA A 15 -1.68 26.73 17.44
C ALA A 15 -0.81 25.63 16.81
N ALA A 16 0.12 25.03 17.58
CA ALA A 16 0.95 23.91 17.14
C ALA A 16 0.34 22.57 17.63
N ARG A 17 -0.87 22.22 17.19
CA ARG A 17 -1.29 20.83 17.24
C ARG A 17 -0.62 20.11 16.09
N SER A 18 0.55 19.52 16.34
CA SER A 18 1.08 18.47 15.46
C SER A 18 0.04 17.35 15.42
N GLY A 19 -0.43 16.99 14.23
CA GLY A 19 -1.21 15.76 14.08
C GLY A 19 -0.35 14.59 14.53
N VAL A 20 -0.91 13.73 15.38
CA VAL A 20 -0.22 12.51 15.79
C VAL A 20 -0.33 11.54 14.62
N ALA A 21 0.81 11.05 14.12
CA ALA A 21 0.80 9.99 13.13
C ALA A 21 0.11 8.76 13.71
N PHE A 22 -0.77 8.13 12.93
CA PHE A 22 -1.43 6.90 13.32
C PHE A 22 -1.23 5.85 12.23
N VAL A 23 -1.31 4.58 12.62
CA VAL A 23 -1.13 3.45 11.71
C VAL A 23 -2.48 2.85 11.37
N VAL A 24 -2.69 2.57 10.09
CA VAL A 24 -3.84 1.83 9.56
C VAL A 24 -3.31 0.63 8.78
N ALA A 25 -4.04 -0.48 8.86
CA ALA A 25 -3.71 -1.69 8.12
C ALA A 25 -4.88 -2.15 7.24
N PRO A 26 -5.26 -1.41 6.17
CA PRO A 26 -6.38 -1.82 5.35
C PRO A 26 -6.07 -3.14 4.64
N VAL A 27 -7.05 -4.04 4.67
CA VAL A 27 -7.08 -5.24 3.83
C VAL A 27 -7.87 -4.91 2.58
N VAL A 28 -7.34 -5.26 1.41
CA VAL A 28 -7.99 -5.03 0.12
C VAL A 28 -8.09 -6.36 -0.63
N PRO A 29 -9.29 -6.75 -1.08
CA PRO A 29 -10.59 -6.09 -0.89
C PRO A 29 -11.06 -5.99 0.56
N ALA A 30 -11.68 -4.86 0.94
CA ALA A 30 -12.10 -4.59 2.32
C ALA A 30 -13.12 -5.62 2.87
N GLY A 31 -13.96 -6.17 1.98
CA GLY A 31 -14.91 -7.23 2.33
C GLY A 31 -14.26 -8.54 2.78
N LEU A 32 -12.97 -8.75 2.45
CA LEU A 32 -12.22 -9.97 2.78
C LEU A 32 -11.33 -9.83 4.01
N ALA A 33 -11.44 -8.72 4.76
CA ALA A 33 -10.64 -8.50 5.97
C ALA A 33 -10.74 -9.68 6.97
N ASN A 34 -11.95 -10.25 7.13
CA ASN A 34 -12.22 -11.36 8.05
C ASN A 34 -12.97 -12.53 7.37
N VAL A 35 -12.92 -12.60 6.04
CA VAL A 35 -13.62 -13.60 5.24
C VAL A 35 -12.65 -14.10 4.18
N GLU A 36 -12.60 -15.41 3.96
CA GLU A 36 -11.80 -16.04 2.91
C GLU A 36 -12.24 -15.57 1.52
N GLY A 37 -11.30 -15.44 0.61
CA GLY A 37 -11.59 -15.23 -0.79
C GLY A 37 -12.34 -16.41 -1.42
N ASN A 38 -12.86 -16.18 -2.62
CA ASN A 38 -13.59 -17.21 -3.35
C ASN A 38 -12.68 -18.10 -4.21
N THR A 39 -11.38 -17.83 -4.22
CA THR A 39 -10.39 -18.56 -5.00
C THR A 39 -9.02 -18.50 -4.34
N ASN A 40 -8.04 -19.13 -4.97
CA ASN A 40 -6.65 -19.10 -4.53
C ASN A 40 -5.71 -19.03 -5.72
N VAL A 41 -4.46 -18.68 -5.44
CA VAL A 41 -3.44 -18.53 -6.48
C VAL A 41 -2.12 -19.17 -6.09
N SER A 42 -1.58 -19.92 -7.04
CA SER A 42 -0.24 -20.51 -6.95
C SER A 42 0.52 -20.47 -8.29
N ASP A 43 -0.09 -19.91 -9.34
CA ASP A 43 0.45 -19.89 -10.70
C ASP A 43 1.84 -19.26 -10.79
N PHE A 44 1.97 -18.00 -10.35
CA PHE A 44 3.24 -17.27 -10.37
C PHE A 44 4.20 -17.73 -9.28
N LEU A 45 3.68 -18.29 -8.19
CA LEU A 45 4.47 -18.78 -7.04
C LEU A 45 5.28 -20.03 -7.39
N ASN A 46 4.74 -20.87 -8.27
CA ASN A 46 5.43 -22.06 -8.76
C ASN A 46 6.42 -21.77 -9.90
N SER A 47 6.52 -20.51 -10.36
CA SER A 47 7.50 -20.11 -11.37
C SER A 47 8.84 -19.73 -10.72
N SER A 48 9.95 -20.02 -11.40
CA SER A 48 11.28 -19.53 -10.98
C SER A 48 11.43 -18.02 -11.17
N SER A 49 10.52 -17.37 -11.91
CA SER A 49 10.46 -15.93 -12.07
C SER A 49 9.06 -15.47 -12.46
N PHE A 50 8.67 -14.27 -12.03
CA PHE A 50 7.41 -13.66 -12.46
C PHE A 50 7.49 -12.14 -12.48
N ARG A 51 6.54 -11.54 -13.19
CA ARG A 51 6.16 -10.13 -13.03
C ARG A 51 4.66 -10.06 -12.83
N MET A 52 4.22 -9.31 -11.84
CA MET A 52 2.82 -9.11 -11.54
C MET A 52 2.57 -7.65 -11.21
N GLN A 53 1.59 -7.05 -11.86
CA GLN A 53 1.01 -5.78 -11.45
C GLN A 53 -0.36 -6.03 -10.86
N MET A 54 -0.62 -5.50 -9.67
CA MET A 54 -1.96 -5.44 -9.09
C MET A 54 -2.38 -3.99 -8.97
N VAL A 55 -3.61 -3.68 -9.33
CA VAL A 55 -4.22 -2.38 -9.09
C VAL A 55 -5.27 -2.50 -8.01
N PHE A 56 -5.32 -1.52 -7.12
CA PHE A 56 -6.27 -1.44 -6.03
C PHE A 56 -7.04 -0.12 -6.13
N ASP A 57 -8.35 -0.20 -6.16
CA ASP A 57 -9.23 0.95 -6.31
C ASP A 57 -9.06 1.94 -5.13
N ALA A 58 -9.03 3.24 -5.44
CA ALA A 58 -8.88 4.29 -4.44
C ALA A 58 -9.95 4.25 -3.35
N SER A 59 -11.18 3.79 -3.66
CA SER A 59 -12.27 3.67 -2.69
C SER A 59 -11.96 2.69 -1.55
N GLN A 60 -11.07 1.72 -1.77
CA GLN A 60 -10.61 0.76 -0.75
C GLN A 60 -9.77 1.43 0.35
N PHE A 61 -9.38 2.69 0.13
CA PHE A 61 -8.53 3.48 1.02
C PHE A 61 -9.23 4.77 1.52
N ALA A 62 -10.55 4.87 1.38
CA ALA A 62 -11.31 6.08 1.74
C ALA A 62 -11.09 6.54 3.20
N GLY A 63 -10.73 5.63 4.11
CA GLY A 63 -10.43 5.93 5.51
C GLY A 63 -9.07 6.61 5.78
N LEU A 64 -8.17 6.70 4.79
CA LEU A 64 -6.87 7.36 4.96
C LEU A 64 -6.97 8.89 4.95
N GLY A 65 -8.05 9.44 4.38
CA GLY A 65 -8.08 10.84 3.98
C GLY A 65 -7.21 11.12 2.75
N GLY A 66 -7.25 12.35 2.23
CA GLY A 66 -6.49 12.76 1.07
C GLY A 66 -6.47 14.28 0.90
N GLY A 67 -5.64 14.76 -0.02
CA GLY A 67 -5.48 16.18 -0.31
C GLY A 67 -4.29 16.87 0.40
N PRO A 68 -4.11 18.18 0.18
CA PRO A 68 -2.98 18.93 0.73
C PRO A 68 -2.98 18.83 2.26
N GLY A 69 -1.85 18.46 2.87
CA GLY A 69 -1.80 18.31 4.32
C GLY A 69 -1.78 16.86 4.84
N ILE A 70 -1.99 15.85 4.00
CA ILE A 70 -2.04 14.43 4.44
C ILE A 70 -1.03 13.62 3.65
N SER A 71 -0.14 12.93 4.37
CA SER A 71 0.85 12.01 3.78
C SER A 71 0.61 10.59 4.30
N ASN A 72 0.11 9.71 3.43
CA ASN A 72 -0.10 8.30 3.77
C ASN A 72 1.10 7.47 3.32
N SER A 73 2.06 7.24 4.23
CA SER A 73 3.27 6.47 3.92
C SER A 73 2.96 4.98 3.93
N VAL A 74 3.03 4.33 2.76
CA VAL A 74 2.95 2.88 2.65
C VAL A 74 4.29 2.28 3.06
N TYR A 75 4.31 1.54 4.17
CA TYR A 75 5.55 0.99 4.73
C TYR A 75 5.60 -0.54 4.78
N GLY A 76 4.52 -1.22 4.38
CA GLY A 76 4.54 -2.67 4.25
C GLY A 76 3.37 -3.23 3.44
N ILE A 77 3.59 -4.39 2.84
CA ILE A 77 2.60 -5.16 2.10
C ILE A 77 2.68 -6.61 2.57
N ALA A 78 1.55 -7.23 2.87
CA ALA A 78 1.49 -8.63 3.27
C ALA A 78 0.35 -9.36 2.56
N PHE A 79 0.57 -10.65 2.32
CA PHE A 79 -0.41 -11.59 1.77
C PHE A 79 -0.70 -12.67 2.82
N ARG A 80 -1.80 -13.40 2.67
CA ARG A 80 -2.12 -14.54 3.54
C ARG A 80 -2.22 -15.83 2.72
N PRO A 81 -1.85 -16.98 3.29
CA PRO A 81 -2.18 -18.28 2.71
C PRO A 81 -3.69 -18.44 2.52
N ASP A 82 -4.09 -19.29 1.57
CA ASP A 82 -5.49 -19.69 1.39
C ASP A 82 -5.99 -20.51 2.60
N GLY A 83 -7.24 -20.30 2.97
CA GLY A 83 -7.95 -20.90 4.10
C GLY A 83 -8.08 -22.42 4.04
N ALA A 84 -7.99 -23.02 2.85
CA ALA A 84 -7.97 -24.47 2.67
C ALA A 84 -6.56 -25.08 2.84
N SER A 85 -5.53 -24.26 3.10
CA SER A 85 -4.18 -24.76 3.42
C SER A 85 -4.20 -25.60 4.69
N THR A 86 -3.53 -26.75 4.67
CA THR A 86 -3.40 -27.67 5.82
C THR A 86 -1.98 -27.70 6.41
N PHE A 87 -1.05 -26.95 5.82
CA PHE A 87 0.36 -26.86 6.19
C PHE A 87 0.86 -25.44 5.93
N ASP A 88 2.05 -25.13 6.47
CA ASP A 88 2.75 -23.89 6.16
C ASP A 88 2.90 -23.72 4.65
N VAL A 89 2.78 -22.47 4.18
CA VAL A 89 3.00 -22.09 2.79
C VAL A 89 4.20 -21.17 2.74
N LEU A 90 5.20 -21.48 1.91
CA LEU A 90 6.38 -20.65 1.78
C LEU A 90 7.03 -20.76 0.39
N TYR A 91 7.11 -19.61 -0.25
CA TYR A 91 7.81 -19.40 -1.52
C TYR A 91 8.89 -18.33 -1.32
N GLY A 92 10.12 -18.61 -1.77
CA GLY A 92 11.23 -17.67 -1.68
C GLY A 92 11.69 -17.22 -3.06
N PHE A 93 12.01 -15.93 -3.21
CA PHE A 93 12.59 -15.37 -4.43
C PHE A 93 13.89 -14.64 -4.06
N GLY A 94 15.01 -15.13 -4.58
CA GLY A 94 16.34 -14.61 -4.23
C GLY A 94 16.61 -13.18 -4.71
N GLY A 95 15.86 -12.69 -5.70
CA GLY A 95 15.95 -11.30 -6.16
C GLY A 95 14.59 -10.78 -6.61
N ALA A 96 14.13 -9.69 -6.02
CA ALA A 96 12.88 -9.06 -6.36
C ALA A 96 12.94 -7.53 -6.23
N SER A 97 12.02 -6.86 -6.91
CA SER A 97 11.75 -5.43 -6.77
C SER A 97 10.25 -5.22 -6.61
N VAL A 98 9.88 -4.36 -5.66
CA VAL A 98 8.49 -3.93 -5.46
C VAL A 98 8.42 -2.43 -5.71
N THR A 99 7.64 -2.04 -6.72
CA THR A 99 7.44 -0.65 -7.13
C THR A 99 5.99 -0.27 -6.93
N LEU A 100 5.75 0.87 -6.28
CA LEU A 100 4.44 1.47 -6.11
C LEU A 100 4.30 2.71 -6.99
N SER A 101 3.10 2.96 -7.51
CA SER A 101 2.77 4.20 -8.22
C SER A 101 1.27 4.49 -8.13
N THR A 102 0.88 5.73 -8.39
CA THR A 102 -0.52 6.13 -8.54
C THR A 102 -0.92 6.04 -10.00
N THR A 103 -2.01 5.33 -10.31
CA THR A 103 -2.48 5.12 -11.68
C THR A 103 -3.93 5.53 -11.87
N LEU A 104 -4.27 5.95 -13.09
CA LEU A 104 -5.66 6.17 -13.50
C LEU A 104 -6.33 4.90 -14.06
N LYS A 105 -5.57 3.80 -14.21
CA LYS A 105 -6.14 2.50 -14.57
C LYS A 105 -7.00 1.99 -13.41
N GLY A 106 -8.25 1.63 -13.69
CA GLY A 106 -9.12 0.99 -12.71
C GLY A 106 -8.87 -0.53 -12.64
N PRO A 107 -9.34 -1.20 -11.59
CA PRO A 107 -9.53 -2.63 -11.62
C PRO A 107 -10.28 -3.09 -12.87
N ASP A 108 -9.96 -4.29 -13.34
CA ASP A 108 -10.49 -4.91 -14.57
C ASP A 108 -10.15 -4.16 -15.88
N ASN A 109 -9.34 -3.09 -15.80
CA ASN A 109 -9.01 -2.22 -16.93
C ASN A 109 -7.50 -1.97 -17.07
N LEU A 110 -6.66 -2.83 -16.49
CA LEU A 110 -5.21 -2.80 -16.70
C LEU A 110 -4.86 -3.13 -18.15
N SER A 111 -3.86 -2.43 -18.69
CA SER A 111 -3.25 -2.77 -19.97
C SER A 111 -2.47 -4.07 -19.84
N PRO A 112 -2.50 -4.98 -20.84
CA PRO A 112 -1.57 -6.10 -20.89
C PRO A 112 -0.11 -5.65 -20.96
N VAL A 113 0.17 -4.43 -21.45
CA VAL A 113 1.51 -3.85 -21.47
C VAL A 113 1.80 -3.20 -20.13
N PHE A 114 2.73 -3.75 -19.36
CA PHE A 114 2.97 -3.33 -17.98
C PHE A 114 3.38 -1.86 -17.85
N ALA A 115 4.10 -1.30 -18.84
CA ALA A 115 4.54 0.09 -18.81
C ALA A 115 3.38 1.10 -18.87
N ASP A 116 2.26 0.72 -19.50
CA ASP A 116 1.10 1.59 -19.68
C ASP A 116 0.26 1.76 -18.40
N ASN A 117 0.54 0.94 -17.38
CA ASN A 117 -0.18 0.97 -16.11
C ASN A 117 0.52 1.84 -15.07
N VAL A 118 1.84 2.02 -15.20
CA VAL A 118 2.70 2.66 -14.19
C VAL A 118 2.49 4.17 -14.17
N GLY A 119 2.30 4.72 -12.97
CA GLY A 119 2.21 6.15 -12.73
C GLY A 119 3.55 6.87 -12.86
N ALA A 120 3.50 8.18 -13.10
CA ALA A 120 4.70 9.02 -13.18
C ALA A 120 5.44 9.18 -11.83
N ASP A 121 4.77 8.87 -10.72
CA ASP A 121 5.28 8.93 -9.35
C ASP A 121 5.83 7.58 -8.86
N ALA A 122 6.23 6.70 -9.78
CA ALA A 122 6.71 5.37 -9.43
C ALA A 122 7.93 5.39 -8.49
N VAL A 123 7.83 4.64 -7.39
CA VAL A 123 8.89 4.46 -6.40
C VAL A 123 9.12 2.99 -6.15
N THR A 124 10.36 2.53 -6.31
CA THR A 124 10.77 1.20 -5.84
C THR A 124 10.92 1.23 -4.33
N ILE A 125 9.92 0.71 -3.62
CA ILE A 125 9.88 0.70 -2.16
C ILE A 125 10.77 -0.39 -1.56
N TYR A 126 11.04 -1.45 -2.31
CA TYR A 126 11.85 -2.59 -1.87
C TYR A 126 12.64 -3.19 -3.03
N ASN A 127 13.89 -3.58 -2.76
CA ASN A 127 14.74 -4.31 -3.68
C ASN A 127 15.61 -5.30 -2.89
N GLY A 128 15.39 -6.60 -3.11
CA GLY A 128 16.02 -7.66 -2.33
C GLY A 128 15.27 -8.97 -2.44
N ALA A 129 15.68 -9.96 -1.64
CA ALA A 129 14.97 -11.22 -1.57
C ALA A 129 13.61 -11.04 -0.87
N ILE A 130 12.55 -11.64 -1.41
CA ILE A 130 11.22 -11.64 -0.81
C ILE A 130 10.74 -13.07 -0.60
N SER A 131 9.81 -13.24 0.33
CA SER A 131 9.07 -14.49 0.47
C SER A 131 7.57 -14.24 0.51
N PHE A 132 6.81 -15.23 0.09
CA PHE A 132 5.35 -15.26 0.12
C PHE A 132 4.89 -16.46 0.95
N GLY A 133 3.71 -16.33 1.55
CA GLY A 133 3.10 -17.34 2.39
C GLY A 133 3.18 -17.00 3.87
N GLY A 134 2.87 -17.96 4.72
CA GLY A 134 2.66 -17.79 6.16
C GLY A 134 2.52 -19.14 6.86
N GLY A 135 2.58 -19.09 8.19
CA GLY A 135 2.38 -20.27 9.03
C GLY A 135 0.91 -20.68 9.05
N TYR A 136 0.67 -21.99 9.03
CA TYR A 136 -0.65 -22.57 9.15
C TYR A 136 -1.12 -22.55 10.61
N ILE A 137 -2.35 -22.06 10.81
CA ILE A 137 -3.06 -22.15 12.08
C ILE A 137 -4.25 -23.09 11.89
N PRO A 138 -4.29 -24.24 12.61
CA PRO A 138 -5.45 -25.11 12.64
C PRO A 138 -6.72 -24.35 13.02
N ASP A 139 -7.83 -24.67 12.35
CA ASP A 139 -9.17 -24.09 12.56
C ASP A 139 -9.29 -22.57 12.30
N SER A 140 -8.24 -21.93 11.74
CA SER A 140 -8.29 -20.55 11.28
C SER A 140 -8.80 -20.48 9.84
N ASN A 141 -9.87 -19.71 9.62
CA ASN A 141 -10.37 -19.39 8.29
C ASN A 141 -10.96 -17.96 8.28
N PRO A 142 -10.27 -16.96 7.71
CA PRO A 142 -9.06 -17.07 6.89
C PRO A 142 -7.79 -17.42 7.68
N GLN A 143 -6.72 -17.81 6.98
CA GLN A 143 -5.38 -17.90 7.58
C GLN A 143 -4.83 -16.50 7.93
N PRO A 144 -3.94 -16.36 8.92
CA PRO A 144 -3.34 -15.07 9.22
C PRO A 144 -2.46 -14.57 8.07
N PHE A 145 -2.33 -13.25 7.95
CA PHE A 145 -1.32 -12.65 7.08
C PHE A 145 0.08 -13.09 7.48
N GLY A 146 0.86 -13.50 6.49
CA GLY A 146 2.21 -13.99 6.67
C GLY A 146 3.26 -12.88 6.67
N GLN A 147 4.38 -13.13 5.99
CA GLN A 147 5.50 -12.18 6.01
C GLN A 147 5.13 -10.84 5.34
N THR A 148 5.55 -9.75 5.99
CA THR A 148 5.44 -8.40 5.44
C THR A 148 6.66 -8.08 4.60
N ILE A 149 6.44 -7.66 3.35
CA ILE A 149 7.45 -7.00 2.53
C ILE A 149 7.60 -5.56 3.05
N PRO A 150 8.74 -5.18 3.65
CA PRO A 150 8.91 -3.85 4.21
C PRO A 150 9.22 -2.83 3.11
N ALA A 151 8.82 -1.57 3.30
CA ALA A 151 9.34 -0.48 2.48
C ALA A 151 10.68 0.02 3.06
N THR A 152 11.74 -0.01 2.24
CA THR A 152 13.02 0.66 2.51
C THR A 152 13.06 2.08 1.95
N THR A 153 12.12 2.42 1.07
CA THR A 153 11.94 3.78 0.53
C THR A 153 10.46 4.15 0.62
N PRO A 154 10.12 5.31 1.20
CA PRO A 154 8.72 5.67 1.42
C PRO A 154 8.01 5.96 0.08
N PHE A 155 6.80 5.45 -0.05
CA PHE A 155 5.83 5.88 -1.06
C PHE A 155 4.64 6.52 -0.35
N TYR A 156 4.32 7.76 -0.71
CA TYR A 156 3.22 8.51 -0.12
C TYR A 156 2.01 8.43 -1.03
N TYR A 157 1.00 7.67 -0.60
CA TYR A 157 -0.20 7.45 -1.38
C TYR A 157 -1.28 8.48 -1.03
N ASP A 158 -1.90 9.06 -2.06
CA ASP A 158 -3.08 9.92 -1.92
C ASP A 158 -4.22 9.33 -2.78
N PRO A 159 -5.24 8.69 -2.16
CA PRO A 159 -6.36 8.10 -2.89
C PRO A 159 -7.11 9.12 -3.75
N ALA A 160 -7.01 10.42 -3.48
CA ALA A 160 -7.63 11.46 -4.31
C ALA A 160 -6.94 11.65 -5.67
N ARG A 161 -5.73 11.12 -5.85
CA ARG A 161 -4.94 11.25 -7.09
C ARG A 161 -5.09 10.07 -8.05
N GLY A 162 -5.71 8.97 -7.60
CA GLY A 162 -5.91 7.77 -8.40
C GLY A 162 -5.75 6.49 -7.59
N ASN A 163 -5.73 5.37 -8.30
CA ASN A 163 -5.63 4.02 -7.74
C ASN A 163 -4.19 3.67 -7.39
N LEU A 164 -4.01 2.74 -6.45
CA LEU A 164 -2.69 2.24 -6.08
C LEU A 164 -2.29 1.09 -7.01
N LEU A 165 -1.14 1.21 -7.67
CA LEU A 165 -0.53 0.12 -8.43
C LEU A 165 0.65 -0.46 -7.65
N VAL A 166 0.68 -1.79 -7.52
CA VAL A 166 1.81 -2.58 -6.99
C VAL A 166 2.40 -3.40 -8.13
N ASP A 167 3.65 -3.12 -8.54
CA ASP A 167 4.42 -3.91 -9.52
C ASP A 167 5.49 -4.72 -8.79
N ILE A 168 5.36 -6.05 -8.81
CA ILE A 168 6.32 -6.99 -8.24
C ILE A 168 7.00 -7.73 -9.38
N ARG A 169 8.33 -7.66 -9.40
CA ARG A 169 9.17 -8.49 -10.26
C ARG A 169 10.02 -9.37 -9.36
N ALA A 170 10.06 -10.67 -9.64
CA ALA A 170 10.86 -11.59 -8.84
C ALA A 170 11.51 -12.67 -9.71
N GLY A 171 12.69 -13.11 -9.31
CA GLY A 171 13.46 -14.18 -9.94
C GLY A 171 14.13 -15.06 -8.91
N SER A 172 14.75 -16.14 -9.38
CA SER A 172 15.35 -17.17 -8.52
C SER A 172 14.34 -17.74 -7.52
N GLY A 173 13.12 -18.00 -7.99
CA GLY A 173 12.02 -18.56 -7.23
C GLY A 173 12.29 -20.00 -6.81
N GLN A 174 11.98 -20.30 -5.56
CA GLN A 174 12.13 -21.61 -4.93
C GLN A 174 10.86 -21.90 -4.10
N VAL A 175 10.31 -23.10 -4.27
CA VAL A 175 9.19 -23.59 -3.47
C VAL A 175 9.76 -24.31 -2.26
N LEU A 176 9.57 -23.75 -1.06
CA LEU A 176 10.02 -24.35 0.20
C LEU A 176 8.90 -25.19 0.80
N PHE A 177 7.70 -24.62 0.89
CA PHE A 177 6.47 -25.31 1.27
C PHE A 177 5.36 -24.95 0.28
N PRO A 178 4.87 -25.90 -0.52
CA PRO A 178 3.87 -25.62 -1.55
C PRO A 178 2.52 -25.27 -0.92
N GLY A 179 1.73 -24.45 -1.62
CA GLY A 179 0.39 -24.08 -1.23
C GLY A 179 -0.19 -23.02 -2.17
N ALA A 180 -1.12 -22.23 -1.67
CA ALA A 180 -1.68 -21.11 -2.42
C ALA A 180 -1.87 -19.91 -1.50
N LEU A 181 -1.96 -18.73 -2.11
CA LEU A 181 -2.36 -17.50 -1.43
C LEU A 181 -3.86 -17.28 -1.64
N ASP A 182 -4.50 -16.68 -0.63
CA ASP A 182 -5.90 -16.30 -0.70
C ASP A 182 -6.12 -15.20 -1.76
N ALA A 183 -7.15 -15.37 -2.57
CA ALA A 183 -7.47 -14.48 -3.66
C ALA A 183 -8.99 -14.36 -3.89
N GLN A 184 -9.35 -13.26 -4.53
CA GLN A 184 -10.68 -13.02 -5.05
C GLN A 184 -10.66 -13.00 -6.57
N PHE A 185 -11.66 -13.60 -7.19
CA PHE A 185 -11.87 -13.52 -8.64
C PHE A 185 -13.31 -13.15 -8.93
N VAL A 186 -13.61 -11.86 -8.75
CA VAL A 186 -14.93 -11.26 -8.97
C VAL A 186 -14.74 -9.86 -9.55
N GLY A 187 -15.45 -9.53 -10.63
CA GLY A 187 -15.37 -8.19 -11.20
C GLY A 187 -15.85 -7.12 -10.22
N SER A 188 -15.25 -5.92 -10.27
CA SER A 188 -15.64 -4.81 -9.38
C SER A 188 -15.46 -5.07 -7.88
N ASP A 189 -14.55 -5.96 -7.48
CA ASP A 189 -14.16 -6.17 -6.09
C ASP A 189 -13.12 -5.14 -5.59
N GLY A 190 -12.66 -4.26 -6.48
CA GLY A 190 -11.69 -3.21 -6.17
C GLY A 190 -10.24 -3.63 -6.39
N VAL A 191 -9.98 -4.81 -6.97
CA VAL A 191 -8.64 -5.28 -7.29
C VAL A 191 -8.63 -6.04 -8.63
N SER A 192 -7.51 -6.03 -9.33
CA SER A 192 -7.27 -6.94 -10.46
C SER A 192 -5.77 -6.99 -10.74
N ARG A 193 -5.33 -7.89 -11.62
CA ARG A 193 -3.91 -8.01 -11.93
C ARG A 193 -3.62 -8.18 -13.42
N VAL A 194 -2.35 -7.99 -13.74
CA VAL A 194 -1.69 -8.47 -14.95
C VAL A 194 -0.50 -9.29 -14.52
N CYS A 195 -0.32 -10.50 -15.05
CA CYS A 195 0.79 -11.37 -14.66
C CYS A 195 1.53 -11.97 -15.87
N ALA A 196 2.80 -12.31 -15.65
CA ALA A 196 3.64 -13.03 -16.60
C ALA A 196 4.67 -13.89 -15.84
N ASN A 197 5.03 -15.05 -16.40
CA ASN A 197 5.95 -16.01 -15.77
C ASN A 197 7.44 -15.66 -15.99
N THR A 198 7.78 -14.37 -16.11
CA THR A 198 9.16 -13.89 -16.22
C THR A 198 9.25 -12.44 -15.76
N ALA A 199 10.21 -12.12 -14.89
CA ALA A 199 10.42 -10.77 -14.34
C ALA A 199 10.70 -9.69 -15.40
N GLY A 200 11.34 -10.08 -16.51
CA GLY A 200 11.68 -9.20 -17.63
C GLY A 200 10.55 -9.00 -18.65
N ALA A 201 9.36 -9.57 -18.44
CA ALA A 201 8.27 -9.45 -19.39
C ALA A 201 7.80 -7.99 -19.54
N THR A 202 7.57 -7.58 -20.79
CA THR A 202 7.04 -6.25 -21.14
C THR A 202 5.52 -6.24 -21.21
N ALA A 203 4.90 -7.41 -21.43
CA ALA A 203 3.47 -7.61 -21.40
C ALA A 203 3.10 -8.89 -20.63
N GLY A 204 1.86 -8.98 -20.19
CA GLY A 204 1.30 -10.12 -19.47
C GLY A 204 -0.18 -10.34 -19.78
N THR A 205 -0.79 -11.23 -19.03
CA THR A 205 -2.21 -11.57 -19.15
C THR A 205 -2.99 -10.80 -18.08
N PRO A 206 -3.91 -9.88 -18.46
CA PRO A 206 -4.83 -9.27 -17.52
C PRO A 206 -5.90 -10.30 -17.11
N ASP A 207 -6.23 -10.31 -15.83
CA ASP A 207 -7.39 -11.03 -15.30
C ASP A 207 -8.00 -10.24 -14.12
N THR A 208 -9.21 -10.61 -13.75
CA THR A 208 -9.96 -10.03 -12.62
C THR A 208 -9.43 -10.52 -11.26
N LEU A 209 -8.41 -11.37 -11.22
CA LEU A 209 -7.95 -11.94 -9.96
C LEU A 209 -7.21 -10.88 -9.13
N GLY A 210 -7.51 -10.82 -7.84
CA GLY A 210 -6.74 -10.04 -6.88
C GLY A 210 -6.34 -10.87 -5.67
N LEU A 211 -5.08 -10.76 -5.27
CA LEU A 211 -4.63 -11.31 -3.99
C LEU A 211 -5.23 -10.51 -2.84
N VAL A 212 -5.67 -11.20 -1.79
CA VAL A 212 -6.06 -10.52 -0.55
C VAL A 212 -4.81 -9.90 0.08
N THR A 213 -4.76 -8.58 0.07
CA THR A 213 -3.55 -7.81 0.36
C THR A 213 -3.77 -6.91 1.56
N ARG A 214 -2.90 -7.00 2.57
CA ARG A 214 -2.85 -6.04 3.66
C ARG A 214 -1.77 -5.01 3.39
N PHE A 215 -2.14 -3.73 3.43
CA PHE A 215 -1.19 -2.63 3.43
C PHE A 215 -0.94 -2.18 4.85
N ASN A 216 0.29 -1.80 5.16
CA ASN A 216 0.66 -1.15 6.41
C ASN A 216 0.97 0.31 6.10
N ILE A 217 0.14 1.22 6.62
CA ILE A 217 0.16 2.64 6.25
C ILE A 217 0.26 3.51 7.49
N ALA A 218 1.23 4.43 7.49
CA ALA A 218 1.31 5.49 8.49
C ALA A 218 0.66 6.75 7.90
N VAL A 219 -0.47 7.15 8.49
CA VAL A 219 -1.15 8.40 8.15
C VAL A 219 -0.52 9.51 8.98
N ILE A 220 0.11 10.45 8.31
CA ILE A 220 0.83 11.57 8.92
C ILE A 220 0.06 12.86 8.57
N PRO A 221 -0.71 13.42 9.51
CA PRO A 221 -1.30 14.74 9.31
C PRO A 221 -0.18 15.79 9.35
N GLU A 222 -0.12 16.68 8.37
CA GLU A 222 0.88 17.74 8.35
C GLU A 222 0.71 18.63 9.60
N PRO A 223 1.83 19.06 10.21
CA PRO A 223 1.77 20.13 11.19
C PRO A 223 1.13 21.36 10.54
N ALA A 224 0.32 22.12 11.28
CA ALA A 224 -0.27 23.36 10.79
C ALA A 224 0.77 24.49 10.65
N THR A 225 1.87 24.23 9.96
CA THR A 225 3.01 25.13 9.76
C THR A 225 2.59 26.41 9.04
N TRP A 226 1.56 26.34 8.20
CA TRP A 226 0.93 27.50 7.56
C TRP A 226 0.24 28.43 8.57
N LEU A 227 -0.40 27.90 9.62
CA LEU A 227 -0.94 28.73 10.72
C LEU A 227 0.18 29.44 11.47
N ILE A 228 1.31 28.76 11.70
CA ILE A 228 2.49 29.38 12.31
C ILE A 228 3.05 30.49 11.41
N GLY A 229 3.11 30.27 10.09
CA GLY A 229 3.54 31.28 9.12
C GLY A 229 2.64 32.52 9.11
N ILE A 230 1.32 32.33 9.12
CA ILE A 230 0.34 33.43 9.16
C ILE A 230 0.44 34.20 10.49
N VAL A 231 0.54 33.48 11.62
CA VAL A 231 0.73 34.10 12.93
C VAL A 231 2.04 34.89 12.97
N GLY A 232 3.14 34.34 12.42
CA GLY A 232 4.42 35.03 12.28
C GLY A 232 4.30 36.32 11.48
N LEU A 233 3.59 36.30 10.34
CA LEU A 233 3.35 37.50 9.51
C LEU A 233 2.47 38.54 10.21
N ILE A 234 1.43 38.12 10.93
CA ILE A 234 0.58 39.03 11.72
C ILE A 234 1.40 39.70 12.83
N VAL A 235 2.27 38.94 13.51
CA VAL A 235 3.18 39.48 14.52
C VAL A 235 4.15 40.49 13.90
N LEU A 236 4.81 40.15 12.80
CA LEU A 236 5.77 41.04 12.13
C LEU A 236 5.13 42.34 11.63
N THR A 237 3.92 42.27 11.09
CA THR A 237 3.18 43.46 10.63
C THR A 237 2.66 44.32 11.79
N ALA A 238 2.23 43.71 12.89
CA ALA A 238 1.84 44.43 14.11
C ALA A 238 3.03 45.16 14.78
N PHE A 239 4.23 44.60 14.71
CA PHE A 239 5.45 45.24 15.21
C PHE A 239 6.03 46.29 14.25
N ARG A 240 5.82 46.20 12.93
CA ARG A 240 6.24 47.23 11.95
C ARG A 240 5.42 48.51 11.97
N ARG A 241 4.21 48.49 12.54
CA ARG A 241 3.29 49.64 12.61
C ARG A 241 3.40 50.44 13.92
N ARG A 242 4.41 50.14 14.73
CA ARG A 242 4.80 50.90 15.94
C ARG A 242 6.17 51.50 15.72
#